data_AF-A0ABD2WGN1-F1
#
_entry.id   AF-A0ABD2WGN1-F1
#
_cell.length_a   1.000
_cell.length_b   1.000
_cell.length_c   1.000
_cell.angle_alpha   90.00
_cell.angle_beta   90.00
_cell.angle_gamma   90.00
#
_symmetry.space_group_name_H-M   'P 1'
#
loop_
_entity.id
_entity.type
_entity.pdbx_description
1 polymer ?
#
loop_
_entity_poly.entity_id
_entity_poly.type
_entity_poly.pdbx_seq_one_letter_code
_entity_poly.pdbx_strand_id
1 'polypeptide(L)'
;MSFRSWELYEYPMLPISTGHVWTVKTSNQLEKPRFVILGFQTNRKAIRENDASLFDHYNLTNVKLFLNSQYYPYNNLNINVALSPYAALYDMYVNFQPGYYGKTPKPMFDTRKFIDSPLVVIDWSKQNESLKNATFVWNKNLPQTFPPTHQPIV
;
A
#
# COMPACT_ATOMS: atom_id res chain seq x y z
N MET A 1 -12.68 19.56 16.17
CA MET A 1 -12.20 19.02 14.88
C MET A 1 -11.17 17.96 15.20
N SER A 2 -11.32 16.74 14.70
CA SER A 2 -10.32 15.69 14.87
C SER A 2 -9.12 16.00 13.96
N PHE A 3 -7.95 16.20 14.55
CA PHE A 3 -6.71 16.30 13.78
C PHE A 3 -6.40 14.96 13.13
N ARG A 4 -5.87 15.00 11.90
CA ARG A 4 -5.40 13.82 11.18
C ARG A 4 -4.04 14.15 10.59
N SER A 5 -3.03 13.36 10.93
CA SER A 5 -1.70 13.46 10.35
C SER A 5 -1.45 12.33 9.35
N TRP A 6 -0.51 12.58 8.45
CA TRP A 6 0.05 11.57 7.55
C TRP A 6 1.56 11.60 7.64
N GLU A 7 2.17 10.42 7.55
CA GLU A 7 3.60 10.27 7.42
C GLU A 7 3.87 9.55 6.10
N LEU A 8 4.74 10.14 5.28
CA LEU A 8 5.17 9.55 4.03
C LEU A 8 6.56 8.94 4.23
N TYR A 9 6.68 7.68 3.86
CA TYR A 9 7.95 6.98 3.80
C TYR A 9 8.16 6.51 2.37
N GLU A 10 9.39 6.60 1.88
CA GLU A 10 9.74 6.16 0.54
C GLU A 10 10.78 5.03 0.66
N TYR A 11 10.51 3.92 -0.04
CA TYR A 11 11.49 2.86 -0.22
C TYR A 11 12.19 3.06 -1.57
N PRO A 12 13.48 3.43 -1.58
CA PRO A 12 14.12 4.00 -2.77
C PRO A 12 14.40 2.99 -3.88
N MET A 13 14.38 1.68 -3.59
CA MET A 13 14.73 0.68 -4.59
C MET A 13 14.22 -0.72 -4.21
N LEU A 14 13.28 -1.27 -4.99
CA LEU A 14 12.78 -2.63 -4.79
C LEU A 14 13.73 -3.70 -5.35
N PRO A 15 14.25 -4.63 -4.52
CA PRO A 15 15.08 -5.72 -5.03
C PRO A 15 14.32 -6.67 -5.98
N ILE A 16 15.08 -7.43 -6.76
CA ILE A 16 14.55 -8.36 -7.77
C ILE A 16 13.91 -9.62 -7.13
N SER A 17 14.10 -9.83 -5.82
CA SER A 17 13.56 -10.96 -5.07
C SER A 17 12.03 -11.05 -5.11
N THR A 18 11.47 -12.23 -4.89
CA THR A 18 10.02 -12.47 -4.85
C THR A 18 9.35 -12.02 -3.56
N GLY A 19 10.12 -11.96 -2.47
CA GLY A 19 9.68 -11.49 -1.16
C GLY A 19 10.50 -10.30 -0.70
N HIS A 20 9.82 -9.38 -0.03
CA HIS A 20 10.38 -8.13 0.46
C HIS A 20 9.91 -7.85 1.88
N VAL A 21 10.81 -7.29 2.67
CA VAL A 21 10.54 -6.85 4.04
C VAL A 21 11.04 -5.41 4.17
N TRP A 22 10.17 -4.51 4.59
CA TRP A 22 10.51 -3.11 4.85
C TRP A 22 10.03 -2.68 6.22
N THR A 23 10.97 -2.30 7.08
CA THR A 23 10.67 -1.79 8.42
C THR A 23 10.67 -0.26 8.40
N VAL A 24 9.52 0.32 8.70
CA VAL A 24 9.28 1.75 8.86
C VAL A 24 9.19 2.07 10.35
N LYS A 25 9.96 3.07 10.80
CA LYS A 25 9.80 3.62 12.16
C LYS A 25 8.69 4.65 12.12
N THR A 26 7.66 4.47 12.93
CA THR A 26 6.56 5.45 13.05
C THR A 26 6.92 6.51 14.09
N SER A 27 6.49 7.77 13.95
CA SER A 27 6.81 8.81 14.94
C SER A 27 6.27 8.52 16.35
N ASN A 28 6.86 9.19 17.35
CA ASN A 28 6.51 9.05 18.77
C ASN A 28 5.13 9.65 19.11
N GLN A 29 4.11 8.80 19.02
CA GLN A 29 3.10 8.48 20.05
C GLN A 29 2.33 9.61 20.78
N LEU A 30 1.50 10.37 20.08
CA LEU A 30 0.23 10.82 20.68
C LEU A 30 -0.99 10.27 19.95
N GLU A 31 -0.89 10.17 18.62
CA GLU A 31 -1.95 9.64 17.79
C GLU A 31 -1.64 8.21 17.36
N LYS A 32 -2.63 7.33 17.45
CA LYS A 32 -2.53 5.96 16.98
C LYS A 32 -2.78 5.94 15.46
N PRO A 33 -1.80 5.55 14.63
CA PRO A 33 -2.06 5.42 13.20
C PRO A 33 -3.07 4.27 12.98
N ARG A 34 -3.89 4.40 11.95
CA ARG A 34 -5.07 3.51 11.74
C ARG A 34 -5.06 2.80 10.40
N PHE A 35 -4.40 3.39 9.42
CA PHE A 35 -4.39 2.95 8.06
C PHE A 35 -2.98 3.08 7.52
N VAL A 36 -2.62 2.18 6.61
CA VAL A 36 -1.49 2.36 5.72
C VAL A 36 -1.98 2.32 4.29
N ILE A 37 -1.45 3.21 3.46
CA ILE A 37 -1.65 3.20 2.02
C ILE A 37 -0.28 2.93 1.39
N LEU A 38 -0.21 1.91 0.54
CA LEU A 38 0.97 1.57 -0.24
C LEU A 38 0.66 1.82 -1.71
N GLY A 39 1.56 2.55 -2.37
CA GLY A 39 1.55 2.76 -3.81
C GLY A 39 2.90 2.35 -4.38
N PHE A 40 2.91 1.83 -5.59
CA PHE A 40 4.15 1.46 -6.28
C PHE A 40 4.32 2.39 -7.46
N GLN A 41 5.52 2.88 -7.71
CA GLN A 41 5.82 3.70 -8.89
C GLN A 41 7.11 3.24 -9.55
N THR A 42 7.11 3.18 -10.88
CA THR A 42 8.26 2.84 -11.71
C THR A 42 8.55 4.01 -12.64
N ASN A 43 9.83 4.35 -12.78
CA ASN A 43 10.28 5.31 -13.80
C ASN A 43 9.56 6.68 -13.79
N ARG A 44 9.18 7.18 -12.60
CA ARG A 44 8.60 8.53 -12.44
C ARG A 44 9.42 9.46 -11.58
N LYS A 45 10.28 8.91 -10.72
CA LYS A 45 11.19 9.71 -9.90
C LYS A 45 12.20 10.42 -10.81
N ALA A 46 12.27 11.75 -10.69
CA ALA A 46 13.15 12.64 -11.45
C ALA A 46 12.81 12.86 -12.95
N ILE A 47 11.70 12.33 -13.47
CA ILE A 47 11.25 12.58 -14.85
C ILE A 47 10.06 13.56 -14.80
N ARG A 48 10.29 14.82 -15.17
CA ARG A 48 9.27 15.90 -15.11
C ARG A 48 8.09 15.70 -16.06
N GLU A 49 8.27 14.90 -17.10
CA GLU A 49 7.27 14.63 -18.13
C GLU A 49 6.25 13.56 -17.69
N ASN A 50 6.59 12.76 -16.67
CA ASN A 50 5.73 11.69 -16.16
C ASN A 50 4.89 12.17 -14.97
N ASP A 51 3.60 11.80 -14.99
CA ASP A 51 2.67 12.12 -13.92
C ASP A 51 2.98 11.31 -12.64
N ALA A 52 3.58 11.97 -11.66
CA ALA A 52 3.94 11.39 -10.36
C ALA A 52 2.72 11.07 -9.47
N SER A 53 1.49 11.38 -9.89
CA SER A 53 0.27 11.00 -9.17
C SER A 53 -0.23 9.57 -9.52
N LEU A 54 0.34 8.96 -10.56
CA LEU A 54 -0.05 7.62 -11.02
C LEU A 54 0.78 6.53 -10.34
N PHE A 55 0.10 5.45 -9.95
CA PHE A 55 0.69 4.25 -9.37
C PHE A 55 0.68 3.10 -10.38
N ASP A 56 1.69 2.25 -10.34
CA ASP A 56 1.85 1.14 -11.28
C ASP A 56 1.39 -0.20 -10.71
N HIS A 57 1.03 -1.08 -11.65
CA HIS A 57 0.85 -2.49 -11.40
C HIS A 57 2.17 -3.19 -11.06
N TYR A 58 2.36 -3.54 -9.79
CA TYR A 58 3.57 -4.23 -9.33
C TYR A 58 3.47 -5.78 -9.24
N ASN A 59 2.55 -6.40 -9.99
CA ASN A 59 2.33 -7.87 -10.01
C ASN A 59 2.36 -8.53 -8.61
N LEU A 60 1.80 -7.82 -7.63
CA LEU A 60 1.70 -8.27 -6.26
C LEU A 60 0.82 -9.52 -6.20
N THR A 61 1.23 -10.49 -5.38
CA THR A 61 0.39 -11.64 -5.03
C THR A 61 -0.20 -11.47 -3.64
N ASN A 62 0.56 -10.85 -2.74
CA ASN A 62 0.16 -10.66 -1.37
C ASN A 62 0.91 -9.49 -0.75
N VAL A 63 0.22 -8.74 0.11
CA VAL A 63 0.80 -7.66 0.91
C VAL A 63 0.27 -7.81 2.32
N LYS A 64 1.19 -7.77 3.29
CA LYS A 64 0.89 -7.85 4.71
C LYS A 64 1.69 -6.83 5.49
N LEU A 65 1.08 -6.35 6.55
CA LEU A 65 1.67 -5.49 7.55
C LEU A 65 1.82 -6.32 8.83
N PHE A 66 3.07 -6.49 9.27
CA PHE A 66 3.42 -7.17 10.51
C PHE A 66 3.63 -6.15 11.64
N LEU A 67 2.79 -6.26 12.67
CA LEU A 67 2.67 -5.33 13.78
C LEU A 67 2.30 -6.05 15.07
N ASN A 68 3.01 -5.79 16.17
CA ASN A 68 2.78 -6.41 17.48
C ASN A 68 2.55 -7.93 17.39
N SER A 69 3.42 -8.62 16.65
CA SER A 69 3.33 -10.07 16.43
C SER A 69 2.07 -10.55 15.69
N GLN A 70 1.39 -9.65 14.97
CA GLN A 70 0.19 -9.95 14.19
C GLN A 70 0.35 -9.48 12.74
N TYR A 71 -0.39 -10.10 11.82
CA TYR A 71 -0.42 -9.74 10.40
C TYR A 71 -1.75 -9.11 10.00
N TYR A 72 -1.67 -8.06 9.17
CA TYR A 72 -2.81 -7.33 8.63
C TYR A 72 -2.68 -7.21 7.10
N PRO A 73 -3.68 -7.60 6.31
CA PRO A 73 -4.81 -8.44 6.71
C PRO A 73 -4.34 -9.82 7.20
N TYR A 74 -5.16 -10.45 8.03
CA TYR A 74 -4.88 -11.79 8.58
C TYR A 74 -4.81 -12.83 7.45
N ASN A 75 -5.81 -12.79 6.56
CA ASN A 75 -5.89 -13.62 5.36
C ASN A 75 -4.96 -13.10 4.27
N ASN A 76 -4.50 -14.00 3.40
CA ASN A 76 -3.80 -13.60 2.18
C ASN A 76 -4.75 -12.90 1.22
N LEU A 77 -4.31 -11.81 0.62
CA LEU A 77 -5.08 -11.07 -0.39
C LEU A 77 -5.25 -11.87 -1.69
N ASN A 78 -4.32 -12.78 -1.99
CA ASN A 78 -4.32 -13.63 -3.18
C ASN A 78 -4.68 -12.82 -4.44
N ILE A 79 -3.95 -11.71 -4.63
CA ILE A 79 -4.14 -10.77 -5.74
C ILE A 79 -3.86 -11.55 -7.03
N ASN A 80 -4.91 -12.08 -7.65
CA ASN A 80 -4.82 -12.96 -8.80
C ASN A 80 -5.25 -12.22 -10.07
N VAL A 81 -4.29 -12.05 -10.97
CA VAL A 81 -4.47 -11.42 -12.28
C VAL A 81 -5.51 -12.14 -13.15
N ALA A 82 -5.74 -13.44 -12.94
CA ALA A 82 -6.63 -14.24 -13.77
C ALA A 82 -8.13 -14.07 -13.46
N LEU A 83 -8.52 -13.63 -12.25
CA LEU A 83 -9.93 -13.71 -11.81
C LEU A 83 -10.57 -12.36 -11.46
N SER A 84 -9.78 -11.36 -11.06
CA SER A 84 -10.11 -9.93 -10.97
C SER A 84 -9.04 -9.30 -10.07
N PRO A 85 -7.90 -8.87 -10.64
CA PRO A 85 -6.69 -8.58 -9.86
C PRO A 85 -6.87 -7.48 -8.81
N TYR A 86 -7.90 -6.64 -8.93
CA TYR A 86 -8.05 -5.42 -8.13
C TYR A 86 -9.36 -5.35 -7.35
N ALA A 87 -10.21 -6.38 -7.37
CA ALA A 87 -11.47 -6.34 -6.61
C ALA A 87 -11.23 -6.21 -5.10
N ALA A 88 -10.33 -7.02 -4.54
CA ALA A 88 -9.98 -6.95 -3.12
C ALA A 88 -9.31 -5.63 -2.75
N LEU A 89 -8.42 -5.12 -3.62
CA LEU A 89 -7.75 -3.84 -3.41
C LEU A 89 -8.72 -2.65 -3.50
N TYR A 90 -9.67 -2.70 -4.44
CA TYR A 90 -10.70 -1.70 -4.59
C TYR A 90 -11.66 -1.70 -3.40
N ASP A 91 -12.06 -2.88 -2.90
CA ASP A 91 -12.89 -2.98 -1.70
C ASP A 91 -12.19 -2.36 -0.48
N MET A 92 -10.90 -2.64 -0.29
CA MET A 92 -10.08 -2.00 0.74
C MET A 92 -10.02 -0.47 0.58
N TYR A 93 -9.85 0.02 -0.65
CA TYR A 93 -9.83 1.46 -0.97
C TYR A 93 -11.17 2.15 -0.67
N VAL A 94 -12.30 1.51 -0.99
CA VAL A 94 -13.64 2.04 -0.72
C VAL A 94 -13.93 2.04 0.79
N ASN A 95 -13.62 0.92 1.46
CA ASN A 95 -13.92 0.73 2.89
C ASN A 95 -13.01 1.53 3.83
N PHE A 96 -11.87 2.03 3.34
CA PHE A 96 -11.05 3.01 4.04
C PHE A 96 -11.83 4.30 4.33
N GLN A 97 -12.66 4.77 3.40
CA GLN A 97 -13.27 6.09 3.51
C GLN A 97 -14.22 6.25 4.70
N PRO A 98 -15.11 5.30 5.03
CA PRO A 98 -15.88 5.36 6.28
C PRO A 98 -15.01 5.37 7.53
N GLY A 99 -14.00 4.50 7.57
CA GLY A 99 -13.11 4.38 8.74
C GLY A 99 -12.25 5.63 8.96
N TYR A 100 -11.86 6.30 7.87
CA TYR A 100 -11.02 7.49 7.90
C TYR A 100 -11.85 8.78 7.96
N TYR A 101 -12.84 8.99 7.10
CA TYR A 101 -13.62 10.24 7.03
C TYR A 101 -14.88 10.25 7.91
N GLY A 102 -15.35 9.11 8.38
CA GLY A 102 -16.61 9.00 9.14
C GLY A 102 -17.85 9.30 8.28
N LYS A 103 -17.79 9.01 6.97
CA LYS A 103 -18.85 9.28 6.00
C LYS A 103 -19.13 8.06 5.12
N THR A 104 -20.25 8.10 4.40
CA THR A 104 -20.53 7.08 3.39
C THR A 104 -19.41 7.03 2.34
N PRO A 105 -19.02 5.84 1.85
CA PRO A 105 -18.00 5.74 0.82
C PRO A 105 -18.43 6.52 -0.43
N LYS A 106 -17.57 7.44 -0.85
CA LYS A 106 -17.61 8.15 -2.13
C LYS A 106 -16.20 8.06 -2.75
N PRO A 107 -15.84 6.90 -3.33
CA PRO A 107 -14.52 6.70 -3.93
C PRO A 107 -14.30 7.71 -5.07
N MET A 108 -13.07 8.21 -5.18
CA MET A 108 -12.70 9.17 -6.23
C MET A 108 -12.56 8.48 -7.59
N PHE A 109 -12.08 7.23 -7.58
CA PHE A 109 -11.99 6.38 -8.76
C PHE A 109 -13.08 5.32 -8.73
N ASP A 110 -13.67 5.06 -9.89
CA ASP A 110 -14.46 3.85 -10.10
C ASP A 110 -13.51 2.66 -10.27
N THR A 111 -14.05 1.44 -10.28
CA THR A 111 -13.22 0.22 -10.39
C THR A 111 -12.36 0.22 -11.65
N ARG A 112 -12.82 0.83 -12.75
CA ARG A 112 -12.04 0.91 -14.00
C ARG A 112 -10.83 1.81 -13.86
N LYS A 113 -11.01 3.06 -13.39
CA LYS A 113 -9.89 3.98 -13.18
C LYS A 113 -8.94 3.53 -12.08
N PHE A 114 -9.46 2.81 -11.09
CA PHE A 114 -8.63 2.24 -10.03
C PHE A 114 -7.67 1.17 -10.55
N ILE A 115 -8.06 0.43 -11.59
CA ILE A 115 -7.15 -0.52 -12.25
C ILE A 115 -5.96 0.24 -12.80
N ASP A 116 -6.14 1.37 -13.48
CA ASP A 116 -5.02 2.11 -14.08
C ASP A 116 -4.01 2.67 -13.06
N SER A 117 -4.41 2.81 -11.79
CA SER A 117 -3.55 3.34 -10.72
C SER A 117 -3.90 2.72 -9.35
N PRO A 118 -3.52 1.46 -9.11
CA PRO A 118 -3.96 0.72 -7.94
C PRO A 118 -3.21 1.14 -6.67
N LEU A 119 -3.94 1.13 -5.55
CA LEU A 119 -3.41 1.38 -4.22
C LEU A 119 -3.76 0.21 -3.30
N VAL A 120 -2.86 -0.11 -2.37
CA VAL A 120 -3.15 -1.10 -1.32
C VAL A 120 -3.44 -0.36 -0.04
N VAL A 121 -4.66 -0.51 0.48
CA VAL A 121 -5.04 0.07 1.77
C VAL A 121 -5.16 -1.02 2.82
N ILE A 122 -4.40 -0.90 3.90
CA ILE A 122 -4.45 -1.84 5.03
C ILE A 122 -5.04 -1.12 6.23
N ASP A 123 -6.24 -1.55 6.63
CA ASP A 123 -6.86 -1.13 7.88
C ASP A 123 -6.34 -1.98 9.05
N TRP A 124 -5.72 -1.32 10.02
CA TRP A 124 -5.30 -1.94 11.28
C TRP A 124 -5.79 -1.12 12.49
N SER A 125 -6.84 -0.32 12.29
CA SER A 125 -7.42 0.57 13.29
C SER A 125 -7.90 -0.12 14.56
N LYS A 126 -8.15 -1.43 14.51
CA LYS A 126 -8.61 -2.26 15.64
C LYS A 126 -7.49 -2.69 16.62
N GLN A 127 -6.22 -2.40 16.33
CA GLN A 127 -5.09 -2.76 17.21
C GLN A 127 -5.15 -2.00 18.55
N ASN A 128 -4.59 -2.50 19.65
CA ASN A 128 -4.88 -1.94 20.99
C ASN A 128 -3.79 -1.00 21.55
N GLU A 129 -2.64 -0.87 20.89
CA GLU A 129 -1.43 -0.30 21.51
C GLU A 129 -0.76 0.78 20.63
N SER A 130 -0.02 1.71 21.25
CA SER A 130 0.82 2.64 20.50
C SER A 130 2.06 1.94 19.94
N LEU A 131 2.36 2.15 18.66
CA LEU A 131 3.48 1.50 17.99
C LEU A 131 4.74 2.36 17.96
N LYS A 132 5.89 1.69 17.84
CA LYS A 132 7.18 2.32 17.53
C LYS A 132 7.67 1.97 16.12
N ASN A 133 7.34 0.78 15.62
CA ASN A 133 7.80 0.29 14.33
C ASN A 133 6.70 -0.49 13.60
N ALA A 134 6.72 -0.42 12.28
CA ALA A 134 5.87 -1.17 11.36
C ALA A 134 6.70 -1.93 10.33
N THR A 135 6.44 -3.23 10.17
CA THR A 135 7.16 -4.06 9.19
C THR A 135 6.23 -4.49 8.09
N PHE A 136 6.43 -3.98 6.88
CA PHE A 136 5.73 -4.40 5.69
C PHE A 136 6.39 -5.64 5.09
N VAL A 137 5.56 -6.59 4.67
CA VAL A 137 5.98 -7.81 3.99
C VAL A 137 5.12 -7.98 2.75
N TRP A 138 5.72 -7.99 1.57
CA TRP A 138 4.98 -8.24 0.32
C TRP A 138 5.68 -9.25 -0.57
N ASN A 139 4.88 -9.92 -1.39
CA ASN A 139 5.32 -10.91 -2.36
C ASN A 139 4.82 -10.54 -3.77
N LYS A 140 5.63 -10.88 -4.78
CA LYS A 140 5.30 -10.68 -6.21
C LYS A 140 5.55 -11.94 -7.04
N ASN A 141 4.93 -12.02 -8.22
CA ASN A 141 5.20 -13.07 -9.20
C ASN A 141 6.51 -12.81 -9.96
N LEU A 142 7.27 -13.87 -10.28
CA LEU A 142 8.38 -13.85 -11.25
C LEU A 142 7.83 -13.81 -12.70
N PRO A 143 8.54 -13.21 -13.69
CA PRO A 143 9.79 -12.46 -13.64
C PRO A 143 9.57 -11.01 -14.07
N GLN A 144 9.35 -10.07 -13.15
CA GLN A 144 9.51 -8.65 -13.49
C GLN A 144 10.98 -8.27 -13.36
N THR A 145 11.73 -8.40 -14.45
CA THR A 145 13.07 -7.83 -14.60
C THR A 145 12.95 -6.36 -14.93
N PHE A 146 13.28 -5.48 -13.99
CA PHE A 146 13.42 -4.05 -14.25
C PHE A 146 14.85 -3.77 -14.70
N PRO A 147 15.08 -3.03 -15.80
CA PRO A 147 16.42 -2.52 -16.08
C PRO A 147 16.91 -1.64 -14.92
N PRO A 148 18.21 -1.58 -14.63
CA PRO A 148 18.77 -0.92 -13.44
C PRO A 148 18.41 0.58 -13.35
N THR A 149 18.06 1.22 -14.45
CA THR A 149 17.59 2.62 -14.55
C THR A 149 16.10 2.82 -14.25
N HIS A 150 15.29 1.75 -14.13
CA HIS A 150 13.82 1.82 -14.09
C HIS A 150 13.23 1.08 -12.88
N GLN A 151 13.95 1.08 -11.75
CA GLN A 151 13.53 0.32 -10.58
C GLN A 151 12.29 0.95 -9.91
N PRO A 152 11.35 0.14 -9.41
CA PRO A 152 10.20 0.63 -8.68
C PRO A 152 10.58 1.15 -7.30
N ILE A 153 9.87 2.20 -6.88
CA ILE A 153 9.82 2.75 -5.54
C ILE A 153 8.46 2.43 -4.89
N VAL A 154 8.44 2.41 -3.56
CA VAL A 154 7.23 2.28 -2.72
C VAL A 154 7.05 3.54 -1.90
#